data_AF-A0AA41UXH1-F1
#
_entry.id   AF-A0AA41UXH1-F1
#
_cell.length_a   1.000
_cell.length_b   1.000
_cell.length_c   1.000
_cell.angle_alpha   90.00
_cell.angle_beta   90.00
_cell.angle_gamma   90.00
#
_symmetry.space_group_name_H-M   'P 1'
#
loop_
_entity.id
_entity.type
_entity.pdbx_description
1 polymer ?
#
loop_
_entity_poly.entity_id
_entity_poly.type
_entity_poly.pdbx_seq_one_letter_code
_entity_poly.pdbx_strand_id
1 'polypeptide(L)'
;MELPKLVDGFVVNDTLIIKAQVQVIRDKSDSLFRCLDCQYRRELVRVYRTNVEKICQHLAEERRKKLGDLFEDSARWSSFCAFWLGVDENVRRRLSEEKTDVILKVIVKELFVEKEVTSTLVMDSLYSGLKALEWHSKTNIAGDKVIDAAESPAPIVCVGNGMFTLVDDVLLLIEKVALEALSLKDEKDPQNRTERQEELIREEEEAWQAKSEQKVNGGAADMEKRAKKKQ
;
A
#
# COMPACT_ATOMS: atom_id res chain seq x y z
N MET A 1 4.49 -1.66 -30.56
CA MET A 1 4.83 -0.22 -30.65
C MET A 1 6.30 -0.14 -31.00
N GLU A 2 6.65 0.67 -32.00
CA GLU A 2 8.02 0.79 -32.51
C GLU A 2 8.95 1.43 -31.46
N LEU A 3 10.13 0.83 -31.29
CA LEU A 3 11.20 1.32 -30.40
C LEU A 3 11.64 2.73 -30.85
N PRO A 4 11.99 3.64 -29.92
CA PRO A 4 12.43 4.97 -30.31
C PRO A 4 13.78 4.86 -31.03
N LYS A 5 13.82 5.37 -32.26
CA LYS A 5 15.06 5.59 -33.02
C LYS A 5 16.01 6.44 -32.16
N LEU A 6 17.21 5.93 -31.89
CA LEU A 6 18.31 6.71 -31.30
C LEU A 6 18.67 7.82 -32.30
N VAL A 7 18.26 9.07 -32.03
CA VAL A 7 18.30 10.12 -33.08
C VAL A 7 19.69 10.69 -33.30
N ASP A 8 20.59 10.70 -32.33
CA ASP A 8 21.99 11.04 -32.57
C ASP A 8 22.82 10.78 -31.31
N GLY A 9 23.87 9.98 -31.45
CA GLY A 9 24.93 9.85 -30.46
C GLY A 9 26.25 10.23 -31.13
N PHE A 10 27.02 11.15 -30.54
CA PHE A 10 28.36 11.49 -31.03
C PHE A 10 29.38 11.32 -29.91
N VAL A 11 30.59 10.90 -30.29
CA VAL A 11 31.70 10.69 -29.36
C VAL A 11 32.53 11.97 -29.30
N VAL A 12 32.72 12.50 -28.09
CA VAL A 12 33.65 13.62 -27.84
C VAL A 12 34.64 13.15 -26.78
N ASN A 13 35.95 13.20 -27.10
CA ASN A 13 37.03 12.81 -26.19
C ASN A 13 36.80 11.44 -25.53
N ASP A 14 36.61 10.40 -26.34
CA ASP A 14 36.32 9.02 -25.90
C ASP A 14 35.07 8.86 -25.01
N THR A 15 34.21 9.88 -24.93
CA THR A 15 32.95 9.85 -24.18
C THR A 15 31.78 9.88 -25.16
N LEU A 16 30.97 8.82 -25.15
CA LEU A 16 29.76 8.71 -25.97
C LEU A 16 28.65 9.56 -25.34
N ILE A 17 28.20 10.61 -26.04
CA ILE A 17 27.11 11.47 -25.59
C ILE A 17 25.86 11.14 -26.41
N ILE A 18 24.83 10.62 -25.75
CA ILE A 18 23.53 10.28 -26.36
C ILE A 18 22.46 11.20 -25.78
N LYS A 19 21.69 11.86 -26.66
CA LYS A 19 20.45 12.54 -26.26
C LYS A 19 19.29 11.54 -26.29
N ALA A 20 18.84 11.12 -25.12
CA ALA A 20 17.61 10.34 -24.98
C ALA A 20 16.47 11.26 -24.52
N GLN A 21 15.33 11.22 -25.20
CA GLN A 21 14.11 11.87 -24.75
C GLN A 21 13.25 10.82 -24.03
N VAL A 22 13.19 10.91 -22.70
CA VAL A 22 12.43 9.96 -21.88
C VAL A 22 11.01 10.50 -21.71
N GLN A 23 10.03 9.84 -22.33
CA GLN A 23 8.62 10.12 -22.11
C GLN A 23 8.09 9.20 -21.00
N VAL A 24 7.72 9.78 -19.86
CA VAL A 24 7.07 9.03 -18.78
C VAL A 24 5.59 8.85 -19.14
N ILE A 25 5.26 7.72 -19.75
CA ILE A 25 3.87 7.32 -19.97
C ILE A 25 3.34 6.79 -18.63
N ARG A 26 2.56 7.61 -17.91
CA ARG A 26 1.78 7.15 -16.75
C ARG A 26 0.60 6.35 -17.27
N ASP A 27 0.83 5.10 -17.65
CA ASP A 27 -0.22 4.24 -18.25
C ASP A 27 -1.31 3.90 -17.22
N LYS A 28 -1.02 3.94 -15.91
CA LYS A 28 -2.00 3.78 -14.80
C LYS A 28 -1.55 4.54 -13.55
N SER A 29 -2.44 5.32 -12.94
CA SER A 29 -2.21 6.05 -11.67
C SER A 29 -2.14 5.14 -10.44
N ASP A 30 -2.53 3.89 -10.60
CA ASP A 30 -2.98 3.04 -9.48
C ASP A 30 -1.87 2.12 -8.94
N SER A 31 -0.60 2.36 -9.27
CA SER A 31 0.53 1.59 -8.71
C SER A 31 1.84 2.37 -8.88
N LEU A 32 2.61 2.47 -7.80
CA LEU A 32 3.96 3.01 -7.83
C LEU A 32 4.91 1.94 -8.44
N PHE A 33 6.01 2.37 -9.07
CA PHE A 33 7.06 1.50 -9.64
C PHE A 33 6.79 0.62 -10.88
N ARG A 34 5.61 0.63 -11.52
CA ARG A 34 5.40 -0.15 -12.76
C ARG A 34 6.33 0.21 -13.95
N CYS A 35 7.06 1.32 -13.88
CA CYS A 35 8.08 1.66 -14.87
C CYS A 35 9.39 0.87 -14.70
N LEU A 36 9.54 0.14 -13.60
CA LEU A 36 10.71 -0.70 -13.33
C LEU A 36 10.44 -2.14 -13.80
N ASP A 37 11.49 -2.76 -14.34
CA ASP A 37 11.49 -4.18 -14.68
C ASP A 37 11.14 -5.07 -13.48
N CYS A 38 10.45 -6.19 -13.72
CA CYS A 38 9.95 -7.06 -12.65
C CYS A 38 11.08 -7.66 -11.80
N GLN A 39 12.23 -7.99 -12.40
CA GLN A 39 13.39 -8.49 -11.68
C GLN A 39 14.00 -7.39 -10.83
N TYR A 40 14.10 -6.19 -11.38
CA TYR A 40 14.62 -5.03 -10.65
C TYR A 40 13.74 -4.64 -9.45
N ARG A 41 12.41 -4.68 -9.61
CA ARG A 41 11.47 -4.47 -8.48
C ARG A 41 11.69 -5.50 -7.37
N ARG A 42 11.87 -6.77 -7.75
CA ARG A 42 12.12 -7.87 -6.82
C ARG A 42 13.39 -7.64 -6.00
N GLU A 43 14.47 -7.28 -6.68
CA GLU A 43 15.75 -6.97 -6.03
C GLU A 43 15.65 -5.72 -5.13
N LEU A 44 14.93 -4.68 -5.54
CA LEU A 44 14.69 -3.51 -4.68
C LEU A 44 13.97 -3.88 -3.39
N VAL A 45 12.89 -4.65 -3.49
CA VAL A 45 12.16 -5.13 -2.30
C VAL A 45 13.10 -5.95 -1.44
N ARG A 46 13.80 -6.93 -2.02
CA ARG A 46 14.71 -7.81 -1.27
C ARG A 46 15.81 -7.04 -0.52
N VAL A 47 16.44 -6.06 -1.17
CA VAL A 47 17.54 -5.27 -0.58
C VAL A 47 17.04 -4.31 0.48
N TYR A 48 15.95 -3.59 0.23
CA TYR A 48 15.47 -2.53 1.12
C TYR A 48 14.40 -2.96 2.11
N ARG A 49 13.94 -4.22 2.08
CA ARG A 49 12.88 -4.73 2.96
C ARG A 49 13.13 -4.40 4.42
N THR A 50 14.31 -4.72 4.94
CA THR A 50 14.62 -4.47 6.35
C THR A 50 14.66 -2.97 6.68
N ASN A 51 15.03 -2.11 5.74
CA ASN A 51 15.00 -0.66 5.93
C ASN A 51 13.55 -0.15 5.99
N VAL A 52 12.71 -0.60 5.06
CA VAL A 52 11.28 -0.26 5.02
C VAL A 52 10.59 -0.74 6.30
N GLU A 53 10.82 -1.99 6.70
CA GLU A 53 10.28 -2.55 7.95
C GLU A 53 10.71 -1.73 9.17
N LYS A 54 11.99 -1.36 9.27
CA LYS A 54 12.49 -0.52 10.37
C LYS A 54 11.83 0.86 10.42
N ILE A 55 11.63 1.50 9.27
CA ILE A 55 10.97 2.81 9.19
C ILE A 55 9.52 2.70 9.70
N CYS A 56 8.78 1.71 9.20
CA CYS A 56 7.39 1.48 9.62
C CYS A 56 7.31 1.09 11.11
N GLN A 57 8.22 0.23 11.58
CA GLN A 57 8.30 -0.18 12.98
C GLN A 57 8.59 1.00 13.89
N HIS A 58 9.53 1.87 13.52
CA HIS A 58 9.87 3.05 14.31
C HIS A 58 8.67 3.98 14.50
N LEU A 59 7.93 4.27 13.42
CA LEU A 59 6.72 5.08 13.50
C LEU A 59 5.66 4.43 14.40
N ALA A 60 5.43 3.13 14.24
CA ALA A 60 4.45 2.39 15.05
C ALA A 60 4.81 2.40 16.54
N GLU A 61 6.09 2.19 16.86
CA GLU A 61 6.61 2.24 18.24
C GLU A 61 6.51 3.65 18.82
N GLU A 62 6.80 4.71 18.05
CA GLU A 62 6.66 6.09 18.49
C GLU A 62 5.20 6.42 18.84
N ARG A 63 4.24 5.98 18.01
CA ARG A 63 2.80 6.17 18.28
C ARG A 63 2.33 5.38 19.49
N ARG A 64 2.80 4.15 19.64
CA ARG A 64 2.48 3.33 20.80
C ARG A 64 3.02 3.93 22.08
N LYS A 65 4.25 4.44 22.07
CA LYS A 65 4.83 5.11 23.23
C LYS A 65 3.95 6.26 23.70
N LYS A 66 3.46 7.10 22.78
CA LYS A 66 2.53 8.20 23.13
C LYS A 66 1.22 7.69 23.75
N LEU A 67 0.73 6.53 23.34
CA LEU A 67 -0.42 5.88 23.99
C LEU A 67 -0.04 5.34 25.38
N GLY A 68 1.14 4.72 25.53
CA GLY A 68 1.66 4.27 26.82
C GLY A 68 1.79 5.42 27.83
N ASP A 69 2.35 6.56 27.42
CA ASP A 69 2.45 7.77 28.23
C ASP A 69 1.05 8.28 28.67
N LEU A 70 0.01 8.08 27.84
CA LEU A 70 -1.38 8.40 28.18
C LEU A 70 -1.94 7.44 29.25
N PHE A 71 -1.61 6.15 29.19
CA PHE A 71 -2.02 5.15 30.19
C PHE A 71 -1.36 5.37 31.55
N GLU A 72 -0.08 5.79 31.57
CA GLU A 72 0.63 6.10 32.81
C GLU A 72 0.01 7.31 33.54
N ASP A 73 -0.51 8.29 32.79
CA ASP A 73 -1.29 9.40 33.35
C ASP A 73 -2.73 8.96 33.66
N SER A 74 -2.89 8.27 34.80
CA SER A 74 -4.17 7.70 35.26
C SER A 74 -5.29 8.75 35.32
N ALA A 75 -4.99 10.01 35.66
CA ALA A 75 -6.00 11.07 35.70
C ALA A 75 -6.47 11.45 34.29
N ARG A 76 -5.54 11.61 33.34
CA ARG A 76 -5.87 11.92 31.95
C ARG A 76 -6.58 10.77 31.26
N TRP A 77 -6.13 9.53 31.47
CA TRP A 77 -6.80 8.33 30.95
C TRP A 77 -8.21 8.21 31.49
N SER A 78 -8.40 8.35 32.82
CA SER A 78 -9.73 8.28 33.44
C SER A 78 -10.67 9.40 32.95
N SER A 79 -10.15 10.62 32.76
CA SER A 79 -10.90 11.73 32.17
C SER A 79 -11.30 11.44 30.72
N PHE A 80 -10.42 10.81 29.93
CA PHE A 80 -10.72 10.41 28.56
C PHE A 80 -11.78 9.30 28.51
N CYS A 81 -11.68 8.26 29.36
CA CYS A 81 -12.69 7.21 29.47
C CYS A 81 -14.06 7.79 29.86
N ALA A 82 -14.12 8.68 30.86
CA ALA A 82 -15.36 9.33 31.27
C ALA A 82 -15.95 10.19 30.14
N PHE A 83 -15.11 10.93 29.41
CA PHE A 83 -15.51 11.66 28.22
C PHE A 83 -16.09 10.71 27.17
N TRP A 84 -15.36 9.66 26.78
CA TRP A 84 -15.78 8.73 25.72
C TRP A 84 -17.10 8.05 26.06
N LEU A 85 -17.25 7.54 27.29
CA LEU A 85 -18.48 6.91 27.77
C LEU A 85 -19.65 7.89 27.89
N GLY A 86 -19.37 9.18 28.12
CA GLY A 86 -20.38 10.24 28.20
C GLY A 86 -20.85 10.76 26.83
N VAL A 87 -20.16 10.41 25.74
CA VAL A 87 -20.49 10.84 24.38
C VAL A 87 -21.54 9.91 23.77
N ASP A 88 -22.52 10.49 23.08
CA ASP A 88 -23.55 9.74 22.36
C ASP A 88 -22.94 8.82 21.29
N GLU A 89 -23.61 7.70 21.01
CA GLU A 89 -23.17 6.71 20.03
C GLU A 89 -22.94 7.31 18.63
N ASN A 90 -23.78 8.26 18.19
CA ASN A 90 -23.65 8.87 16.86
C ASN A 90 -22.45 9.83 16.79
N VAL A 91 -22.16 10.56 17.87
CA VAL A 91 -20.94 11.35 17.97
C VAL A 91 -19.72 10.43 18.07
N ARG A 92 -19.75 9.34 18.85
CA ARG A 92 -18.65 8.35 18.91
C ARG A 92 -18.35 7.78 17.53
N ARG A 93 -19.36 7.37 16.76
CA ARG A 93 -19.18 6.91 15.37
C ARG A 93 -18.45 7.95 14.51
N ARG A 94 -18.85 9.22 14.59
CA ARG A 94 -18.21 10.31 13.84
C ARG A 94 -16.78 10.59 14.30
N LEU A 95 -16.49 10.44 15.59
CA LEU A 95 -15.13 10.60 16.13
C LEU A 95 -14.22 9.41 15.78
N SER A 96 -14.79 8.24 15.50
CA SER A 96 -14.09 7.04 15.05
C SER A 96 -13.90 6.96 13.54
N GLU A 97 -14.33 7.99 12.80
CA GLU A 97 -14.26 8.07 11.34
C GLU A 97 -13.37 9.23 10.91
N GLU A 98 -12.47 8.99 9.95
CA GLU A 98 -11.63 10.03 9.37
C GLU A 98 -11.40 9.79 7.88
N LYS A 99 -11.26 10.86 7.10
CA LYS A 99 -11.08 10.71 5.66
C LYS A 99 -9.74 10.09 5.29
N THR A 100 -9.75 9.21 4.29
CA THR A 100 -8.55 8.52 3.80
C THR A 100 -7.45 9.48 3.37
N ASP A 101 -7.79 10.56 2.67
CA ASP A 101 -6.82 11.57 2.23
C ASP A 101 -6.19 12.34 3.38
N VAL A 102 -6.94 12.61 4.46
CA VAL A 102 -6.43 13.26 5.67
C VAL A 102 -5.40 12.37 6.36
N ILE A 103 -5.71 11.09 6.57
CA ILE A 103 -4.79 10.13 7.20
C ILE A 103 -3.54 9.92 6.35
N LEU A 104 -3.70 9.67 5.05
CA LEU A 104 -2.57 9.47 4.14
C LEU A 104 -1.68 10.70 4.09
N LYS A 105 -2.24 11.91 4.13
CA LYS A 105 -1.46 13.15 4.15
C LYS A 105 -0.56 13.25 5.39
N VAL A 106 -1.04 12.85 6.56
CA VAL A 106 -0.24 12.81 7.79
C VAL A 106 0.88 11.79 7.67
N ILE A 107 0.57 10.58 7.22
CA ILE A 107 1.56 9.50 7.04
C ILE A 107 2.64 9.91 6.02
N VAL A 108 2.24 10.47 4.88
CA VAL A 108 3.17 10.94 3.84
C VAL A 108 4.09 12.03 4.39
N LYS A 109 3.55 12.98 5.17
CA LYS A 109 4.35 14.04 5.76
C LYS A 109 5.43 13.51 6.72
N GLU A 110 5.17 12.40 7.40
CA GLU A 110 6.09 11.83 8.39
C GLU A 110 7.10 10.86 7.79
N LEU A 111 6.72 10.11 6.76
CA LEU A 111 7.55 9.04 6.20
C LEU A 111 8.25 9.43 4.89
N PHE A 112 7.79 10.47 4.19
CA PHE A 112 8.36 10.83 2.90
C PHE A 112 9.56 11.77 3.04
N VAL A 113 10.69 11.31 2.54
CA VAL A 113 11.89 12.12 2.34
C VAL A 113 12.16 12.18 0.84
N GLU A 114 12.30 13.39 0.32
CA GLU A 114 12.53 13.59 -1.11
C GLU A 114 13.86 12.95 -1.53
N LYS A 115 13.86 12.26 -2.68
CA LYS A 115 15.02 11.56 -3.26
C LYS A 115 15.52 10.36 -2.45
N GLU A 116 14.77 9.90 -1.44
CA GLU A 116 15.07 8.66 -0.74
C GLU A 116 14.36 7.47 -1.40
N VAL A 117 15.12 6.47 -1.84
CA VAL A 117 14.58 5.27 -2.50
C VAL A 117 13.65 4.50 -1.55
N THR A 118 14.04 4.37 -0.29
CA THR A 118 13.27 3.80 0.83
C THR A 118 11.93 4.49 1.01
N SER A 119 11.85 5.82 0.96
CA SER A 119 10.57 6.55 1.07
C SER A 119 9.61 6.17 -0.06
N THR A 120 10.13 5.98 -1.28
CA THR A 120 9.27 5.56 -2.40
C THR A 120 8.75 4.13 -2.18
N LEU A 121 9.58 3.22 -1.64
CA LEU A 121 9.19 1.85 -1.29
C LEU A 121 8.20 1.79 -0.12
N VAL A 122 8.35 2.67 0.87
CA VAL A 122 7.38 2.86 1.95
C VAL A 122 6.04 3.29 1.39
N MET A 123 6.01 4.25 0.45
CA MET A 123 4.75 4.70 -0.17
C MET A 123 4.04 3.60 -0.96
N ASP A 124 4.79 2.77 -1.68
CA ASP A 124 4.23 1.61 -2.40
C ASP A 124 3.66 0.56 -1.45
N SER A 125 4.36 0.31 -0.33
CA SER A 125 3.89 -0.60 0.71
C SER A 125 2.62 -0.09 1.39
N LEU A 126 2.56 1.22 1.70
CA LEU A 126 1.38 1.87 2.27
C LEU A 126 0.18 1.82 1.31
N TYR A 127 0.42 2.10 0.03
CA TYR A 127 -0.63 2.04 -0.98
C TYR A 127 -1.16 0.62 -1.16
N SER A 128 -0.27 -0.37 -1.21
CA SER A 128 -0.64 -1.80 -1.30
C SER A 128 -1.43 -2.24 -0.06
N GLY A 129 -0.99 -1.86 1.13
CA GLY A 129 -1.71 -2.12 2.38
C GLY A 129 -3.09 -1.46 2.42
N LEU A 130 -3.22 -0.23 1.94
CA LEU A 130 -4.51 0.45 1.80
C LEU A 130 -5.45 -0.32 0.86
N LYS A 131 -4.95 -0.79 -0.28
CA LYS A 131 -5.75 -1.58 -1.23
C LYS A 131 -6.19 -2.92 -0.65
N ALA A 132 -5.34 -3.56 0.15
CA ALA A 132 -5.72 -4.76 0.90
C ALA A 132 -6.86 -4.45 1.90
N LEU A 133 -6.78 -3.35 2.64
CA LEU A 133 -7.83 -2.93 3.57
C LEU A 133 -9.15 -2.60 2.86
N GLU A 134 -9.10 -1.88 1.72
CA GLU A 134 -10.27 -1.59 0.88
C GLU A 134 -10.89 -2.85 0.25
N TRP A 135 -10.09 -3.90 0.04
CA TRP A 135 -10.57 -5.17 -0.49
C TRP A 135 -11.30 -5.96 0.58
N HIS A 136 -10.69 -6.12 1.77
CA HIS A 136 -11.29 -6.84 2.89
C HIS A 136 -12.60 -6.22 3.40
N SER A 137 -12.74 -4.89 3.32
CA SER A 137 -13.99 -4.23 3.70
C SER A 137 -15.15 -4.55 2.75
N LYS A 138 -14.87 -4.74 1.46
CA LYS A 138 -15.89 -5.08 0.44
C LYS A 138 -16.37 -6.53 0.56
N THR A 139 -15.45 -7.45 0.87
CA THR A 139 -15.80 -8.87 1.06
C THR A 139 -16.62 -9.11 2.32
N ASN A 140 -16.46 -8.28 3.36
CA ASN A 140 -17.28 -8.35 4.57
C ASN A 140 -18.73 -7.88 4.36
N ILE A 141 -19.01 -7.13 3.28
CA ILE A 141 -20.36 -6.64 2.93
C ILE A 141 -21.10 -7.64 2.01
N ALA A 142 -20.37 -8.35 1.15
CA ALA A 142 -20.90 -9.41 0.28
C ALA A 142 -20.64 -10.77 0.94
N GLY A 143 -21.53 -11.19 1.84
CA GLY A 143 -21.34 -12.35 2.73
C GLY A 143 -20.97 -13.66 2.04
N ASP A 144 -19.67 -13.88 1.85
CA ASP A 144 -19.10 -15.16 1.50
C ASP A 144 -18.03 -15.51 2.54
N LYS A 145 -18.43 -16.35 3.50
CA LYS A 145 -17.50 -17.02 4.40
C LYS A 145 -16.83 -18.14 3.61
N VAL A 146 -15.56 -18.02 3.24
CA VAL A 146 -14.51 -19.05 3.38
C VAL A 146 -13.15 -18.38 3.13
N ILE A 147 -12.47 -17.96 4.19
CA ILE A 147 -11.00 -18.11 4.27
C ILE A 147 -10.75 -18.60 5.69
N ASP A 148 -10.00 -19.70 5.80
CA ASP A 148 -9.74 -20.42 7.05
C ASP A 148 -9.40 -19.48 8.21
N ALA A 149 -10.06 -19.75 9.34
CA ALA A 149 -9.94 -19.03 10.60
C ALA A 149 -8.62 -19.32 11.33
N ALA A 150 -7.49 -19.17 10.64
CA ALA A 150 -6.16 -19.29 11.22
C ALA A 150 -5.34 -18.01 10.96
N GLU A 151 -5.03 -17.29 12.03
CA GLU A 151 -3.93 -16.32 12.14
C GLU A 151 -4.02 -14.98 11.35
N SER A 152 -5.19 -14.33 11.28
CA SER A 152 -5.18 -12.87 11.09
C SER A 152 -5.77 -12.17 12.32
N PRO A 153 -5.03 -11.26 12.98
CA PRO A 153 -5.59 -10.49 14.10
C PRO A 153 -6.78 -9.68 13.59
N ALA A 154 -7.85 -9.64 14.37
CA ALA A 154 -9.07 -8.90 14.00
C ALA A 154 -8.73 -7.47 13.56
N PRO A 155 -9.24 -7.01 12.40
CA PRO A 155 -8.86 -5.74 11.82
C PRO A 155 -9.25 -4.59 12.76
N ILE A 156 -8.29 -3.72 13.06
CA ILE A 156 -8.49 -2.53 13.90
C ILE A 156 -9.28 -1.46 13.14
N VAL A 157 -9.08 -1.39 11.82
CA VAL A 157 -9.64 -0.36 10.96
C VAL A 157 -10.24 -0.96 9.68
N CYS A 158 -11.39 -0.44 9.28
CA CYS A 158 -12.02 -0.70 7.99
C CYS A 158 -11.86 0.53 7.08
N VAL A 159 -11.66 0.30 5.78
CA VAL A 159 -11.58 1.38 4.77
C VAL A 159 -12.71 1.24 3.77
N GLY A 160 -13.60 2.22 3.71
CA GLY A 160 -14.75 2.22 2.81
C GLY A 160 -15.22 3.63 2.51
N ASN A 161 -15.74 3.86 1.31
CA ASN A 161 -16.28 5.17 0.88
C ASN A 161 -15.31 6.36 1.09
N GLY A 162 -13.99 6.12 1.03
CA GLY A 162 -12.98 7.15 1.26
C GLY A 162 -12.79 7.55 2.73
N MET A 163 -13.21 6.72 3.67
CA MET A 163 -13.06 6.91 5.11
C MET A 163 -12.40 5.69 5.74
N PHE A 164 -11.59 5.94 6.77
CA PHE A 164 -11.18 4.94 7.74
C PHE A 164 -12.17 4.96 8.91
N THR A 165 -12.59 3.79 9.36
CA THR A 165 -13.49 3.62 10.51
C THR A 165 -12.90 2.60 11.46
N LEU A 166 -12.80 2.92 12.74
CA LEU A 166 -12.42 1.97 13.78
C LEU A 166 -13.52 0.90 13.95
N VAL A 167 -13.12 -0.38 13.97
CA VAL A 167 -14.06 -1.51 13.87
C VAL A 167 -14.71 -1.88 15.21
N ASP A 168 -14.10 -1.48 16.32
CA ASP A 168 -14.50 -1.83 17.68
C ASP A 168 -14.53 -0.57 18.57
N ASP A 169 -14.91 -0.73 19.84
CA ASP A 169 -14.87 0.35 20.81
C ASP A 169 -13.45 0.92 20.94
N VAL A 170 -13.35 2.25 20.91
CA VAL A 170 -12.07 2.95 20.89
C VAL A 170 -11.24 2.69 22.13
N LEU A 171 -11.86 2.50 23.31
CA LEU A 171 -11.13 2.20 24.53
C LEU A 171 -10.50 0.82 24.43
N LEU A 172 -11.25 -0.17 23.94
CA LEU A 172 -10.74 -1.54 23.72
C LEU A 172 -9.60 -1.55 22.69
N LEU A 173 -9.73 -0.79 21.60
CA LEU A 173 -8.68 -0.70 20.58
C LEU A 173 -7.41 -0.05 21.11
N ILE A 174 -7.55 1.04 21.89
CA ILE A 174 -6.40 1.73 22.49
C ILE A 174 -5.70 0.83 23.52
N GLU A 175 -6.46 0.14 24.38
CA GLU A 175 -5.93 -0.82 25.35
C GLU A 175 -5.22 -1.97 24.66
N LYS A 176 -5.84 -2.55 23.62
CA LYS A 176 -5.21 -3.58 22.79
C LYS A 176 -3.90 -3.11 22.17
N VAL A 177 -3.88 -1.95 21.51
CA VAL A 177 -2.67 -1.43 20.83
C VAL A 177 -1.54 -1.10 21.81
N ALA A 178 -1.87 -0.68 23.03
CA ALA A 178 -0.89 -0.39 24.07
C ALA A 178 -0.32 -1.67 24.72
N LEU A 179 -1.15 -2.68 24.98
CA LEU A 179 -0.76 -3.94 25.63
C LEU A 179 -0.15 -4.96 24.68
N GLU A 180 -0.52 -4.92 23.39
CA GLU A 180 -0.01 -5.84 22.37
C GLU A 180 1.45 -5.49 22.05
N ALA A 181 2.39 -6.04 22.84
CA ALA A 181 3.81 -6.05 22.49
C ALA A 181 3.95 -6.58 21.06
N LEU A 182 4.61 -5.84 20.16
CA LEU A 182 4.84 -6.30 18.79
C LEU A 182 5.75 -7.52 18.86
N SER A 183 5.20 -8.72 19.01
CA SER A 183 5.82 -9.90 18.45
C SER A 183 5.56 -9.88 16.94
N LEU A 184 6.16 -8.91 16.24
CA LEU A 184 6.50 -9.07 14.83
C LEU A 184 7.50 -10.22 14.64
N LYS A 185 8.02 -10.76 15.76
CA LYS A 185 8.48 -12.14 15.91
C LYS A 185 7.28 -13.09 15.85
N ASP A 186 6.79 -13.34 14.65
CA ASP A 186 6.53 -14.73 14.35
C ASP A 186 7.86 -15.27 13.82
N GLU A 187 8.46 -16.16 14.59
CA GLU A 187 9.63 -16.95 14.21
C GLU A 187 9.24 -17.97 13.13
N LYS A 188 8.72 -17.49 12.02
CA LYS A 188 8.58 -18.27 10.80
C LYS A 188 9.18 -17.49 9.65
N ASP A 189 10.46 -17.82 9.44
CA ASP A 189 11.34 -17.49 8.33
C ASP A 189 11.10 -16.15 7.61
N PRO A 190 12.04 -15.18 7.72
CA PRO A 190 12.06 -13.99 6.85
C PRO A 190 11.86 -14.34 5.37
N GLN A 191 12.29 -15.54 4.95
CA GLN A 191 12.11 -16.09 3.62
C GLN A 191 10.63 -16.13 3.17
N ASN A 192 9.72 -16.69 3.98
CA ASN A 192 8.31 -16.89 3.61
C ASN A 192 7.54 -15.58 3.36
N ARG A 193 7.90 -14.51 4.09
CA ARG A 193 7.29 -13.17 3.89
C ARG A 193 7.82 -12.49 2.61
N THR A 194 9.10 -12.69 2.26
CA THR A 194 9.64 -12.20 0.99
C THR A 194 8.98 -12.94 -0.16
N GLU A 195 8.85 -14.25 -0.06
CA GLU A 195 8.24 -15.10 -1.08
C GLU A 195 6.80 -14.68 -1.40
N ARG A 196 5.97 -14.37 -0.40
CA ARG A 196 4.62 -13.81 -0.63
C ARG A 196 4.64 -12.48 -1.38
N GLN A 197 5.57 -11.58 -1.05
CA GLN A 197 5.66 -10.30 -1.73
C GLN A 197 6.15 -10.47 -3.18
N GLU A 198 7.07 -11.42 -3.42
CA GLU A 198 7.51 -11.81 -4.76
C GLU A 198 6.42 -12.49 -5.57
N GLU A 199 5.53 -13.23 -4.92
CA GLU A 199 4.35 -13.85 -5.52
C GLU A 199 3.32 -12.78 -5.92
N LEU A 200 3.07 -11.78 -5.08
CA LEU A 200 2.24 -10.61 -5.44
C LEU A 200 2.79 -9.83 -6.64
N ILE A 201 4.12 -9.67 -6.72
CA ILE A 201 4.77 -9.05 -7.89
C ILE A 201 4.53 -9.89 -9.16
N ARG A 202 4.54 -11.23 -9.02
CA ARG A 202 4.30 -12.16 -10.12
C ARG A 202 2.84 -12.16 -10.59
N GLU A 203 1.89 -12.18 -9.65
CA GLU A 203 0.46 -12.05 -9.95
C GLU A 203 0.14 -10.71 -10.63
N GLU A 204 0.77 -9.62 -10.19
CA GLU A 204 0.64 -8.29 -10.80
C GLU A 204 1.17 -8.27 -12.25
N GLU A 205 2.24 -9.02 -12.52
CA GLU A 205 2.83 -9.21 -13.85
C GLU A 205 1.95 -10.06 -14.76
N GLU A 206 1.45 -11.20 -14.28
CA GLU A 206 0.54 -12.08 -15.01
C GLU A 206 -0.76 -11.38 -15.39
N ALA A 207 -1.36 -10.63 -14.44
CA ALA A 207 -2.54 -9.83 -14.71
C ALA A 207 -2.28 -8.71 -15.74
N TRP A 208 -1.04 -8.22 -15.83
CA TRP A 208 -0.65 -7.24 -16.85
C TRP A 208 -0.49 -7.88 -18.22
N GLN A 209 0.19 -9.03 -18.31
CA GLN A 209 0.34 -9.79 -19.56
C GLN A 209 -1.04 -10.12 -20.13
N ALA A 210 -1.94 -10.67 -19.31
CA ALA A 210 -3.31 -11.01 -19.70
C ALA A 210 -4.11 -9.78 -20.21
N LYS A 211 -4.00 -8.62 -19.54
CA LYS A 211 -4.65 -7.38 -20.00
C LYS A 211 -4.04 -6.84 -21.30
N SER A 212 -2.73 -6.97 -21.48
CA SER A 212 -2.04 -6.52 -22.70
C SER A 212 -2.42 -7.40 -23.89
N GLU A 213 -2.48 -8.72 -23.71
CA GLU A 213 -2.92 -9.69 -24.71
C GLU A 213 -4.38 -9.46 -25.10
N GLN A 214 -5.27 -9.19 -24.15
CA GLN A 214 -6.66 -8.81 -24.43
C GLN A 214 -6.76 -7.52 -25.24
N LYS A 215 -5.91 -6.52 -24.97
CA LYS A 215 -5.91 -5.24 -25.70
C LYS A 215 -5.36 -5.39 -27.13
N VAL A 216 -4.37 -6.26 -27.31
CA VAL A 216 -3.83 -6.63 -28.63
C VAL A 216 -4.85 -7.45 -29.43
N ASN A 217 -5.47 -8.46 -28.81
CA ASN A 217 -6.50 -9.30 -29.45
C ASN A 217 -7.78 -8.50 -29.77
N GLY A 218 -8.19 -7.59 -28.89
CA GLY A 218 -9.31 -6.67 -29.13
C GLY A 218 -9.03 -5.68 -30.26
N GLY A 219 -7.80 -5.12 -30.31
CA GLY A 219 -7.37 -4.24 -31.39
C GLY A 219 -7.25 -4.95 -32.76
N ALA A 220 -6.79 -6.20 -32.77
CA ALA A 220 -6.72 -7.02 -33.97
C ALA A 220 -8.12 -7.37 -34.51
N ALA A 221 -9.05 -7.77 -33.62
CA ALA A 221 -10.43 -8.05 -33.99
C ALA A 221 -11.18 -6.82 -34.53
N ASP A 222 -10.88 -5.63 -34.01
CA ASP A 222 -11.53 -4.39 -34.45
C ASP A 222 -10.94 -3.87 -35.78
N MET A 223 -9.65 -4.08 -36.04
CA MET A 223 -9.05 -3.84 -37.37
C MET A 223 -9.58 -4.81 -38.42
N GLU A 224 -9.78 -6.08 -38.08
CA GLU A 224 -10.33 -7.08 -39.01
C GLU A 224 -11.79 -6.79 -39.37
N LYS A 225 -12.60 -6.34 -38.41
CA LYS A 225 -13.98 -5.88 -38.66
C LYS A 225 -14.04 -4.62 -39.53
N ARG A 226 -13.08 -3.71 -39.42
CA ARG A 226 -12.99 -2.50 -40.27
C ARG A 226 -12.52 -2.83 -41.69
N ALA A 227 -11.66 -3.83 -41.87
CA ALA A 227 -11.21 -4.28 -43.18
C ALA A 227 -12.35 -4.96 -43.98
N LYS A 228 -13.17 -5.79 -43.33
CA LYS A 228 -14.33 -6.46 -43.94
C LYS A 228 -15.50 -5.54 -44.31
N LYS A 229 -15.50 -4.29 -43.83
CA LYS A 229 -16.55 -3.29 -44.13
C LYS A 229 -16.21 -2.36 -45.31
N LYS A 230 -15.02 -2.53 -45.90
CA LYS A 230 -14.51 -1.75 -47.04
C LYS A 230 -14.43 -2.55 -48.34
N GLN A 231 -15.01 -3.74 -48.37
CA GLN A 231 -15.03 -4.64 -49.52
C GLN A 231 -16.47 -4.92 -49.95
#